data_AF-A0A142BVT9-F1
#
_entry.id   AF-A0A142BVT9-F1
#
_cell.length_a   1.000
_cell.length_b   1.000
_cell.length_c   1.000
_cell.angle_alpha   90.00
_cell.angle_beta   90.00
_cell.angle_gamma   90.00
#
_symmetry.space_group_name_H-M   'P 1'
#
loop_
_entity.id
_entity.type
_entity.pdbx_description
1 polymer ?
#
loop_
_entity_poly.entity_id
_entity_poly.type
_entity_poly.pdbx_seq_one_letter_code
_entity_poly.pdbx_strand_id
1 'polypeptide(L)'
;MVGLYHDVVETQLLTPAEYARSTNEKISAVRKKIEVAQLMVEYLEFINAPGQYHIIRDLQLLFPLEELSRMLKKTQSNDEAEDLKVCVFSNILMRTSNDLGRFVRKIKDVMSTPYFGQYLDEQREIAEEVIDLLPPVGSVNSEVLRETVKSNVAIAESLERSITKALTKAQKAELASRPLQILEEASNLLSTIDDSQFIDYNEDDLTAISARVEQLKSQLDDLMFEIER
;
A
#
# COMPACT_ATOMS: atom_id res chain seq x y z
N MET A 1 -18.52 10.37 -13.42
CA MET A 1 -18.44 9.91 -12.01
C MET A 1 -19.64 10.35 -11.18
N VAL A 2 -20.07 11.63 -11.24
CA VAL A 2 -21.27 12.09 -10.51
C VAL A 2 -22.52 11.26 -10.84
N GLY A 3 -22.76 10.94 -12.12
CA GLY A 3 -23.89 10.07 -12.51
C GLY A 3 -23.77 8.62 -12.02
N LEU A 4 -22.59 8.00 -12.06
CA LEU A 4 -22.39 6.64 -11.51
C LEU A 4 -22.70 6.62 -10.01
N TYR A 5 -22.21 7.61 -9.28
CA TYR A 5 -22.46 7.73 -7.86
C TYR A 5 -23.96 7.91 -7.58
N HIS A 6 -24.60 8.89 -8.21
CA HIS A 6 -26.01 9.17 -7.98
C HIS A 6 -26.90 7.99 -8.40
N ASP A 7 -26.73 7.47 -9.62
CA ASP A 7 -27.65 6.49 -10.23
C ASP A 7 -27.48 5.06 -9.69
N VAL A 8 -26.26 4.70 -9.23
CA VAL A 8 -25.93 3.32 -8.84
C VAL A 8 -25.63 3.20 -7.35
N VAL A 9 -24.95 4.19 -6.74
CA VAL A 9 -24.52 4.12 -5.34
C VAL A 9 -25.55 4.75 -4.40
N GLU A 10 -26.02 5.96 -4.71
CA GLU A 10 -26.93 6.74 -3.85
C GLU A 10 -28.40 6.34 -4.04
N THR A 11 -28.91 6.40 -5.27
CA THR A 11 -30.33 6.17 -5.57
C THR A 11 -30.66 4.72 -5.92
N GLN A 12 -29.63 3.91 -6.24
CA GLN A 12 -29.76 2.53 -6.72
C GLN A 12 -30.76 2.37 -7.89
N LEU A 13 -30.98 3.44 -8.66
CA LEU A 13 -31.89 3.46 -9.82
C LEU A 13 -31.45 2.48 -10.92
N LEU A 14 -30.15 2.23 -11.02
CA LEU A 14 -29.57 1.28 -11.96
C LEU A 14 -28.68 0.28 -11.22
N THR A 15 -28.79 -1.00 -11.57
CA THR A 15 -27.78 -1.98 -11.18
C THR A 15 -26.44 -1.69 -11.88
N PRO A 16 -25.30 -2.17 -11.35
CA PRO A 16 -24.01 -2.02 -12.03
C PRO A 16 -23.98 -2.58 -13.46
N ALA A 17 -24.79 -3.61 -13.74
CA ALA A 17 -24.90 -4.21 -15.07
C ALA A 17 -25.70 -3.32 -16.03
N GLU A 18 -26.79 -2.70 -15.56
CA GLU A 18 -27.60 -1.77 -16.36
C GLU A 18 -26.84 -0.48 -16.65
N TYR A 19 -26.12 0.05 -15.65
CA TYR A 19 -25.25 1.20 -15.85
C TYR A 19 -24.17 0.90 -16.90
N ALA A 20 -23.47 -0.24 -16.77
CA ALA A 20 -22.45 -0.67 -17.72
C ALA A 20 -22.97 -0.78 -19.16
N ARG A 21 -24.19 -1.31 -19.34
CA ARG A 21 -24.84 -1.37 -20.66
C ARG A 21 -25.17 0.02 -21.20
N SER A 22 -25.71 0.90 -20.36
CA SER A 22 -26.09 2.27 -20.75
C SER A 22 -24.89 3.15 -21.12
N THR A 23 -23.73 2.91 -20.50
CA THR A 23 -22.50 3.68 -20.74
C THR A 23 -21.51 2.99 -21.67
N ASN A 24 -21.87 1.81 -22.22
CA ASN A 24 -21.01 0.97 -23.04
C ASN A 24 -19.65 0.66 -22.37
N GLU A 25 -19.66 0.45 -21.05
CA GLU A 25 -18.48 0.14 -20.25
C GLU A 25 -18.43 -1.35 -19.89
N LYS A 26 -17.22 -1.86 -19.65
CA LYS A 26 -17.07 -3.20 -19.06
C LYS A 26 -17.61 -3.18 -17.63
N ILE A 27 -18.42 -4.18 -17.27
CA ILE A 27 -18.97 -4.32 -15.91
C ILE A 27 -17.87 -4.34 -14.84
N SER A 28 -16.69 -4.90 -15.14
CA SER A 28 -15.54 -4.91 -14.25
C SER A 28 -14.94 -3.52 -14.02
N ALA A 29 -14.99 -2.63 -15.02
CA ALA A 29 -14.58 -1.24 -14.88
C ALA A 29 -15.59 -0.45 -14.03
N VAL A 30 -16.88 -0.67 -14.26
CA VAL A 30 -17.95 -0.06 -13.47
C VAL A 30 -17.86 -0.47 -12.00
N ARG A 31 -17.63 -1.76 -11.70
CA ARG A 31 -17.44 -2.23 -10.32
C ARG A 31 -16.26 -1.54 -9.61
N LYS A 32 -15.12 -1.38 -10.27
CA LYS A 32 -13.98 -0.64 -9.71
C LYS A 32 -14.34 0.82 -9.40
N LYS A 33 -15.08 1.48 -10.29
CA LYS A 33 -15.54 2.85 -10.07
C LYS A 33 -16.52 2.94 -8.90
N ILE A 34 -17.35 1.93 -8.68
CA ILE A 34 -18.25 1.84 -7.52
C ILE A 34 -17.45 1.70 -6.22
N GLU A 35 -16.46 0.81 -6.17
CA GLU A 35 -15.59 0.65 -4.99
C GLU A 35 -14.92 1.98 -4.61
N VAL A 36 -14.42 2.72 -5.58
CA VAL A 36 -13.79 4.04 -5.35
C VAL A 36 -14.83 5.09 -4.93
N ALA A 37 -16.02 5.05 -5.52
CA ALA A 37 -17.10 5.96 -5.15
C ALA A 37 -17.59 5.72 -3.72
N GLN A 38 -17.61 4.47 -3.24
CA GLN A 38 -17.91 4.16 -1.84
C GLN A 38 -16.85 4.77 -0.91
N LEU A 39 -15.55 4.62 -1.23
CA LEU A 39 -14.49 5.25 -0.45
C LEU A 39 -14.55 6.78 -0.46
N MET A 40 -15.05 7.39 -1.53
CA MET A 40 -15.30 8.84 -1.55
C MET A 40 -16.39 9.24 -0.55
N VAL A 41 -17.46 8.46 -0.42
CA VAL A 41 -18.51 8.69 0.59
C VAL A 41 -17.93 8.54 1.98
N GLU A 42 -17.28 7.42 2.25
CA GLU A 42 -16.70 7.12 3.55
C GLU A 42 -15.68 8.18 3.98
N TYR A 43 -14.85 8.66 3.06
CA TYR A 43 -13.94 9.77 3.33
C TYR A 43 -14.68 11.06 3.68
N LEU A 44 -15.74 11.40 2.93
CA LEU A 44 -16.54 12.60 3.20
C LEU A 44 -17.27 12.52 4.54
N GLU A 45 -17.78 11.34 4.90
CA GLU A 45 -18.36 11.08 6.22
C GLU A 45 -17.31 11.21 7.31
N PHE A 46 -16.12 10.61 7.12
CA PHE A 46 -14.99 10.68 8.03
C PHE A 46 -14.58 12.12 8.36
N ILE A 47 -14.59 13.03 7.38
CA ILE A 47 -14.23 14.45 7.59
C ILE A 47 -15.41 15.37 7.94
N ASN A 48 -16.58 14.82 8.33
CA ASN A 48 -17.81 15.57 8.60
C ASN A 48 -18.33 16.44 7.42
N ALA A 49 -18.07 16.02 6.18
CA ALA A 49 -18.50 16.70 4.96
C ALA A 49 -19.36 15.83 4.02
N PRO A 50 -20.38 15.10 4.51
CA PRO A 50 -21.19 14.21 3.68
C PRO A 50 -21.80 14.95 2.49
N GLY A 51 -21.77 14.32 1.32
CA GLY A 51 -22.31 14.88 0.06
C GLY A 51 -21.46 15.99 -0.57
N GLN A 52 -20.39 16.47 0.07
CA GLN A 52 -19.54 17.53 -0.45
C GLN A 52 -18.49 17.05 -1.46
N TYR A 53 -18.92 16.42 -2.55
CA TYR A 53 -18.04 15.82 -3.57
C TYR A 53 -17.08 16.79 -4.27
N HIS A 54 -17.33 18.09 -4.20
CA HIS A 54 -16.38 19.09 -4.69
C HIS A 54 -15.05 19.02 -3.91
N ILE A 55 -15.07 18.67 -2.62
CA ILE A 55 -13.87 18.48 -1.79
C ILE A 55 -12.96 17.40 -2.38
N ILE A 56 -13.52 16.27 -2.83
CA ILE A 56 -12.75 15.18 -3.47
C ILE A 56 -12.00 15.70 -4.71
N ARG A 57 -12.64 16.57 -5.49
CA ARG A 57 -12.05 17.17 -6.69
C ARG A 57 -10.98 18.19 -6.32
N ASP A 58 -11.27 19.09 -5.40
CA ASP A 58 -10.38 20.18 -4.99
C ASP A 58 -9.11 19.65 -4.30
N LEU A 59 -9.23 18.53 -3.59
CA LEU A 59 -8.12 17.84 -2.95
C LEU A 59 -7.46 16.77 -3.85
N GLN A 60 -8.00 16.54 -5.06
CA GLN A 60 -7.49 15.59 -6.05
C GLN A 60 -7.39 14.13 -5.55
N LEU A 61 -8.39 13.67 -4.80
CA LEU A 61 -8.31 12.41 -4.04
C LEU A 61 -8.63 11.14 -4.84
N LEU A 62 -9.02 11.26 -6.10
CA LEU A 62 -9.40 10.09 -6.91
C LEU A 62 -8.29 9.03 -6.96
N PHE A 63 -7.07 9.47 -7.25
CA PHE A 63 -5.93 8.56 -7.38
C PHE A 63 -5.52 7.90 -6.05
N PRO A 64 -5.37 8.65 -4.93
CA PRO A 64 -5.17 8.05 -3.61
C PRO A 64 -6.25 7.03 -3.22
N LEU A 65 -7.52 7.32 -3.49
CA LEU A 65 -8.63 6.41 -3.17
C LEU A 65 -8.64 5.16 -4.06
N GLU A 66 -8.23 5.28 -5.33
CA GLU A 66 -7.99 4.13 -6.22
C GLU A 66 -6.84 3.23 -5.74
N GLU A 67 -5.79 3.81 -5.15
CA GLU A 67 -4.71 3.04 -4.53
C GLU A 67 -5.20 2.35 -3.25
N LEU A 68 -5.92 3.06 -2.37
CA LEU A 68 -6.54 2.48 -1.16
C LEU A 68 -7.47 1.31 -1.50
N SER A 69 -8.36 1.46 -2.48
CA SER A 69 -9.26 0.40 -2.95
C SER A 69 -8.51 -0.89 -3.32
N ARG A 70 -7.31 -0.77 -3.91
CA ARG A 70 -6.47 -1.92 -4.25
C ARG A 70 -5.79 -2.54 -3.03
N MET A 71 -5.46 -1.75 -2.02
CA MET A 71 -4.84 -2.22 -0.78
C MET A 71 -5.86 -2.94 0.11
N LEU A 72 -7.09 -2.46 0.19
CA LEU A 72 -8.17 -3.11 0.95
C LEU A 72 -8.44 -4.56 0.50
N LYS A 73 -8.15 -4.89 -0.76
CA LYS A 73 -8.27 -6.27 -1.26
C LYS A 73 -7.22 -7.24 -0.71
N LYS A 74 -6.20 -6.72 -0.02
CA LYS A 74 -5.09 -7.47 0.55
C LYS A 74 -5.16 -7.57 2.08
N THR A 75 -6.12 -6.89 2.71
CA THR A 75 -6.25 -6.95 4.17
C THR A 75 -6.80 -8.30 4.60
N GLN A 76 -6.42 -8.75 5.79
CA GLN A 76 -6.81 -10.10 6.25
C GLN A 76 -8.16 -10.13 6.98
N SER A 77 -8.63 -8.99 7.47
CA SER A 77 -9.88 -8.87 8.20
C SER A 77 -10.60 -7.57 7.86
N ASN A 78 -11.86 -7.47 8.29
CA ASN A 78 -12.63 -6.24 8.17
C ASN A 78 -12.08 -5.15 9.11
N ASP A 79 -11.63 -5.54 10.31
CA ASP A 79 -11.03 -4.62 11.28
C ASP A 79 -9.74 -3.99 10.71
N GLU A 80 -8.86 -4.79 10.10
CA GLU A 80 -7.65 -4.30 9.44
C GLU A 80 -7.99 -3.38 8.25
N ALA A 81 -9.09 -3.66 7.54
CA ALA A 81 -9.57 -2.81 6.45
C ALA A 81 -10.03 -1.44 6.96
N GLU A 82 -10.78 -1.41 8.07
CA GLU A 82 -11.23 -0.16 8.70
C GLU A 82 -10.07 0.64 9.29
N ASP A 83 -9.14 -0.01 10.00
CA ASP A 83 -7.92 0.64 10.53
C ASP A 83 -7.08 1.24 9.38
N LEU A 84 -6.96 0.54 8.25
CA LEU A 84 -6.27 1.05 7.06
C LEU A 84 -6.99 2.26 6.45
N LYS A 85 -8.34 2.26 6.40
CA LYS A 85 -9.11 3.43 5.92
C LYS A 85 -8.88 4.64 6.82
N VAL A 86 -9.00 4.47 8.14
CA VAL A 86 -8.76 5.54 9.12
C VAL A 86 -7.34 6.10 8.96
N CYS A 87 -6.35 5.22 8.86
CA CYS A 87 -4.96 5.63 8.60
C CYS A 87 -4.84 6.48 7.32
N VAL A 88 -5.35 5.99 6.19
CA VAL A 88 -5.22 6.71 4.90
C VAL A 88 -6.03 8.01 4.90
N PHE A 89 -7.23 8.02 5.44
CA PHE A 89 -8.09 9.21 5.48
C PHE A 89 -7.49 10.31 6.36
N SER A 90 -6.96 9.98 7.54
CA SER A 90 -6.26 10.92 8.41
C SER A 90 -5.06 11.55 7.72
N ASN A 91 -4.26 10.75 7.02
CA ASN A 91 -3.09 11.25 6.29
C ASN A 91 -3.45 12.12 5.07
N ILE A 92 -4.51 11.75 4.35
CA ILE A 92 -5.04 12.57 3.25
C ILE A 92 -5.51 13.92 3.79
N LEU A 93 -6.29 13.92 4.87
CA LEU A 93 -6.81 15.13 5.50
C LEU A 93 -5.65 16.01 5.97
N MET A 94 -4.71 15.46 6.73
CA MET A 94 -3.57 16.19 7.30
C MET A 94 -2.47 16.55 6.28
N ARG A 95 -2.62 16.13 5.01
CA ARG A 95 -1.67 16.41 3.92
C ARG A 95 -0.23 16.10 4.30
N THR A 96 -0.01 14.92 4.87
CA THR A 96 1.32 14.38 5.27
C THR A 96 2.25 14.11 4.08
N SER A 97 1.81 14.43 2.87
CA SER A 97 2.65 14.54 1.69
C SER A 97 2.02 15.45 0.66
N ASN A 98 2.86 16.21 -0.06
CA ASN A 98 2.45 16.90 -1.28
C ASN A 98 2.08 15.92 -2.41
N ASP A 99 2.54 14.67 -2.33
CA ASP A 99 2.18 13.59 -3.23
C ASP A 99 1.49 12.46 -2.44
N LEU A 100 0.18 12.59 -2.30
CA LEU A 100 -0.66 11.63 -1.57
C LEU A 100 -0.62 10.24 -2.20
N GLY A 101 -0.41 10.11 -3.51
CA GLY A 101 -0.21 8.81 -4.16
C GLY A 101 1.11 8.16 -3.73
N ARG A 102 2.20 8.93 -3.71
CA ARG A 102 3.48 8.44 -3.16
C ARG A 102 3.35 8.03 -1.69
N PHE A 103 2.56 8.77 -0.92
CA PHE A 103 2.29 8.40 0.47
C PHE A 103 1.55 7.06 0.59
N VAL A 104 0.45 6.87 -0.14
CA VAL A 104 -0.32 5.60 -0.10
C VAL A 104 0.56 4.42 -0.55
N ARG A 105 1.46 4.62 -1.52
CA ARG A 105 2.45 3.59 -1.90
C ARG A 105 3.41 3.22 -0.77
N LYS A 106 3.86 4.18 0.05
CA LYS A 106 4.69 3.87 1.22
C LYS A 106 3.96 2.97 2.21
N ILE A 107 2.66 3.19 2.43
CA ILE A 107 1.86 2.32 3.30
C ILE A 107 1.82 0.90 2.72
N LYS A 108 1.63 0.77 1.41
CA LYS A 108 1.66 -0.52 0.73
C LYS A 108 2.98 -1.27 0.96
N ASP A 109 4.12 -0.57 1.02
CA ASP A 109 5.42 -1.19 1.30
C ASP A 109 5.49 -1.71 2.75
N VAL A 110 4.89 -1.01 3.71
CA VAL A 110 4.78 -1.47 5.10
C VAL A 110 3.80 -2.63 5.25
N MET A 111 2.71 -2.65 4.47
CA MET A 111 1.65 -3.67 4.51
C MET A 111 2.17 -5.09 4.28
N SER A 112 3.22 -5.25 3.48
CA SER A 112 3.88 -6.54 3.23
C SER A 112 4.81 -7.00 4.35
N THR A 113 4.90 -6.27 5.47
CA THR A 113 5.89 -6.50 6.52
C THR A 113 5.22 -6.88 7.84
N PRO A 114 5.92 -7.58 8.74
CA PRO A 114 5.41 -7.89 10.08
C PRO A 114 5.11 -6.65 10.94
N TYR A 115 5.57 -5.46 10.53
CA TYR A 115 5.39 -4.21 11.27
C TYR A 115 4.07 -3.50 10.95
N PHE A 116 3.26 -4.02 10.03
CA PHE A 116 2.03 -3.37 9.59
C PHE A 116 1.01 -3.18 10.72
N GLY A 117 0.78 -4.20 11.56
CA GLY A 117 -0.15 -4.09 12.69
C GLY A 117 0.26 -3.00 13.68
N GLN A 118 1.53 -3.01 14.13
CA GLN A 118 2.06 -1.96 15.00
C GLN A 118 1.93 -0.57 14.35
N TYR A 119 2.17 -0.47 13.05
CA TYR A 119 2.02 0.79 12.33
C TYR A 119 0.57 1.28 12.34
N LEU A 120 -0.41 0.41 12.07
CA LEU A 120 -1.83 0.77 12.11
C LEU A 120 -2.27 1.21 13.50
N ASP A 121 -1.85 0.52 14.56
CA ASP A 121 -2.16 0.92 15.94
C ASP A 121 -1.64 2.34 16.25
N GLU A 122 -0.37 2.62 15.93
CA GLU A 122 0.21 3.96 16.11
C GLU A 122 -0.52 5.03 15.29
N GLN A 123 -0.99 4.70 14.07
CA GLN A 123 -1.74 5.63 13.23
C GLN A 123 -3.16 5.88 13.77
N ARG A 124 -3.81 4.87 14.35
CA ARG A 124 -5.15 4.98 14.93
C ARG A 124 -5.14 5.92 16.13
N GLU A 125 -4.16 5.81 17.01
CA GLU A 125 -4.00 6.73 18.15
C GLU A 125 -3.90 8.19 17.69
N ILE A 126 -3.09 8.46 16.66
CA ILE A 126 -2.95 9.82 16.12
C ILE A 126 -4.23 10.25 15.37
N ALA A 127 -4.95 9.32 14.74
CA ALA A 127 -6.19 9.60 14.03
C ALA A 127 -7.31 10.09 14.96
N GLU A 128 -7.34 9.64 16.22
CA GLU A 128 -8.27 10.18 17.21
C GLU A 128 -8.08 11.69 17.41
N GLU A 129 -6.82 12.15 17.51
CA GLU A 129 -6.50 13.59 17.56
C GLU A 129 -6.95 14.33 16.29
N VAL A 130 -6.84 13.68 15.12
CA VAL A 130 -7.30 14.27 13.85
C VAL A 130 -8.82 14.47 13.84
N ILE A 131 -9.58 13.49 14.35
CA ILE A 131 -11.04 13.55 14.39
C ILE A 131 -11.52 14.67 15.32
N ASP A 132 -10.86 14.87 16.45
CA ASP A 132 -11.20 15.93 17.42
C ASP A 132 -11.03 17.35 16.85
N LEU A 133 -10.25 17.52 15.78
CA LEU A 133 -10.07 18.80 15.09
C LEU A 133 -11.17 19.11 14.07
N LEU A 134 -12.00 18.13 13.72
CA LEU A 134 -12.97 18.29 12.65
C LEU A 134 -14.11 19.21 13.07
N PRO A 135 -14.45 20.22 12.24
CA PRO A 135 -15.67 20.98 12.44
C PRO A 135 -16.90 20.06 12.41
N PRO A 136 -18.02 20.47 13.03
CA PRO A 136 -19.26 19.71 12.96
C PRO A 136 -19.78 19.63 11.52
N VAL A 137 -20.64 18.64 11.27
CA VAL A 137 -21.30 18.48 9.97
C VAL A 137 -22.04 19.76 9.57
N GLY A 138 -21.83 20.19 8.32
CA GLY A 138 -22.46 21.38 7.74
C GLY A 138 -21.63 22.66 7.82
N SER A 139 -20.53 22.68 8.58
CA SER A 139 -19.57 23.81 8.61
C SER A 139 -18.22 23.47 7.96
N VAL A 140 -18.05 22.24 7.46
CA VAL A 140 -16.85 21.81 6.73
C VAL A 140 -16.91 22.30 5.28
N ASN A 141 -15.78 22.83 4.79
CA ASN A 141 -15.51 23.06 3.38
C ASN A 141 -13.98 23.00 3.12
N SER A 142 -13.55 23.07 1.86
CA SER A 142 -12.13 22.94 1.52
C SER A 142 -11.21 24.00 2.14
N GLU A 143 -11.70 25.21 2.41
CA GLU A 143 -10.91 26.27 3.04
C GLU A 143 -10.74 26.03 4.55
N VAL A 144 -11.83 25.68 5.23
CA VAL A 144 -11.81 25.33 6.66
C VAL A 144 -10.87 24.16 6.91
N LEU A 145 -10.95 23.10 6.09
CA LEU A 145 -10.05 21.95 6.19
C LEU A 145 -8.59 22.35 5.99
N ARG A 146 -8.29 23.23 5.02
CA ARG A 146 -6.92 23.74 4.83
C ARG A 146 -6.40 24.50 6.06
N GLU A 147 -7.25 25.27 6.71
CA GLU A 147 -6.87 26.01 7.91
C GLU A 147 -6.68 25.09 9.12
N THR A 148 -7.54 24.08 9.28
CA THR A 148 -7.37 23.01 10.29
C THR A 148 -6.00 22.36 10.14
N VAL A 149 -5.60 21.99 8.91
CA VAL A 149 -4.29 21.37 8.66
C VAL A 149 -3.14 22.31 9.01
N LYS A 150 -3.20 23.57 8.55
CA LYS A 150 -2.15 24.57 8.81
C LYS A 150 -1.95 24.84 10.30
N SER A 151 -3.02 24.80 11.07
CA SER A 151 -2.98 25.05 12.52
C SER A 151 -2.45 23.86 13.31
N ASN A 152 -2.38 22.67 12.71
CA ASN A 152 -2.12 21.41 13.40
C ASN A 152 -0.96 20.61 12.77
N VAL A 153 0.10 21.31 12.37
CA VAL A 153 1.28 20.71 11.70
C VAL A 153 1.91 19.59 12.53
N ALA A 154 1.92 19.70 13.86
CA ALA A 154 2.50 18.69 14.74
C ALA A 154 1.85 17.30 14.58
N ILE A 155 0.54 17.24 14.32
CA ILE A 155 -0.18 15.99 14.09
C ILE A 155 0.21 15.39 12.74
N ALA A 156 0.31 16.22 11.69
CA ALA A 156 0.80 15.79 10.39
C ALA A 156 2.22 15.21 10.50
N GLU A 157 3.12 15.87 11.23
CA GLU A 157 4.47 15.37 11.48
C GLU A 157 4.48 14.05 12.27
N SER A 158 3.57 13.88 13.24
CA SER A 158 3.45 12.62 13.99
C SER A 158 3.05 11.46 13.08
N LEU A 159 2.07 11.67 12.20
CA LEU A 159 1.68 10.69 11.18
C LEU A 159 2.86 10.34 10.25
N GLU A 160 3.61 11.35 9.78
CA GLU A 160 4.80 11.16 8.93
C GLU A 160 5.94 10.41 9.66
N ARG A 161 6.16 10.72 10.94
CA ARG A 161 7.16 10.03 11.76
C ARG A 161 6.81 8.56 11.94
N SER A 162 5.55 8.24 12.18
CA SER A 162 5.09 6.86 12.38
C SER A 162 5.32 5.99 11.14
N ILE A 163 4.97 6.46 9.93
CA ILE A 163 5.27 5.68 8.70
C ILE A 163 6.77 5.57 8.43
N THR A 164 7.53 6.64 8.68
CA THR A 164 9.00 6.63 8.50
C THR A 164 9.66 5.62 9.44
N LYS A 165 9.20 5.55 10.69
CA LYS A 165 9.64 4.57 11.69
C LYS A 165 9.33 3.13 11.23
N ALA A 166 8.12 2.88 10.75
CA ALA A 166 7.73 1.57 10.24
C ALA A 166 8.57 1.13 9.03
N LEU A 167 8.76 2.01 8.04
CA LEU A 167 9.62 1.77 6.88
C LEU A 167 11.07 1.51 7.28
N THR A 168 11.62 2.28 8.22
CA THR A 168 13.00 2.11 8.69
C THR A 168 13.18 0.75 9.38
N LYS A 169 12.21 0.33 10.20
CA LYS A 169 12.20 -1.01 10.82
C LYS A 169 12.14 -2.11 9.76
N ALA A 170 11.22 -1.98 8.80
CA ALA A 170 11.08 -2.92 7.70
C ALA A 170 12.36 -3.05 6.89
N GLN A 171 12.96 -1.93 6.49
CA GLN A 171 14.21 -1.92 5.73
C GLN A 171 15.37 -2.54 6.53
N LYS A 172 15.46 -2.26 7.83
CA LYS A 172 16.49 -2.85 8.68
C LYS A 172 16.33 -4.38 8.79
N ALA A 173 15.10 -4.85 8.94
CA ALA A 173 14.80 -6.29 8.98
C ALA A 173 15.15 -6.97 7.65
N GLU A 174 14.75 -6.35 6.53
CA GLU A 174 15.05 -6.85 5.19
C GLU A 174 16.56 -6.93 4.91
N LEU A 175 17.33 -5.90 5.29
CA LEU A 175 18.78 -5.92 5.17
C LEU A 175 19.43 -7.03 6.02
N ALA A 176 18.84 -7.35 7.17
CA ALA A 176 19.32 -8.43 8.03
C ALA A 176 18.98 -9.82 7.47
N SER A 177 17.82 -9.99 6.81
CA SER A 177 17.40 -11.27 6.22
C SER A 177 17.96 -11.52 4.82
N ARG A 178 18.37 -10.47 4.10
CA ARG A 178 18.83 -10.55 2.70
C ARG A 178 19.97 -11.56 2.46
N PRO A 179 21.02 -11.66 3.30
CA PRO A 179 22.07 -12.66 3.08
C PRO A 179 21.51 -14.09 3.09
N LEU A 180 20.60 -14.40 4.02
CA LEU A 180 19.98 -15.71 4.11
C LEU A 180 19.09 -16.00 2.88
N GLN A 181 18.28 -15.03 2.45
CA GLN A 181 17.44 -15.16 1.25
C GLN A 181 18.27 -15.45 -0.01
N ILE A 182 19.41 -14.76 -0.20
CA ILE A 182 20.31 -14.99 -1.34
C ILE A 182 20.87 -16.42 -1.31
N LEU A 183 21.25 -16.92 -0.13
CA LEU A 183 21.77 -18.28 0.02
C LEU A 183 20.69 -19.34 -0.23
N GLU A 184 19.45 -19.11 0.22
CA GLU A 184 18.31 -19.98 -0.07
C GLU A 184 18.00 -20.01 -1.58
N GLU A 185 17.96 -18.86 -2.25
CA GLU A 185 17.78 -18.76 -3.70
C GLU A 185 18.88 -19.49 -4.47
N ALA A 186 20.15 -19.32 -4.06
CA ALA A 186 21.28 -20.02 -4.66
C ALA A 186 21.16 -21.53 -4.49
N SER A 187 20.82 -22.01 -3.29
CA SER A 187 20.59 -23.42 -3.00
C SER A 187 19.47 -24.02 -3.87
N ASN A 188 18.35 -23.30 -3.97
CA ASN A 188 17.22 -23.71 -4.81
C ASN A 188 17.63 -23.79 -6.29
N LEU A 189 18.33 -22.80 -6.82
CA LEU A 189 18.82 -22.83 -8.20
C LEU A 189 19.78 -24.00 -8.45
N LEU A 190 20.71 -24.27 -7.53
CA LEU A 190 21.61 -25.41 -7.65
C LEU A 190 20.85 -26.74 -7.65
N SER A 191 19.77 -26.87 -6.88
CA SER A 191 18.92 -28.06 -6.87
C SER A 191 18.14 -28.31 -8.17
N THR A 192 18.02 -27.31 -9.04
CA THR A 192 17.37 -27.47 -10.36
C THR A 192 18.28 -28.12 -11.41
N ILE A 193 19.56 -28.29 -11.10
CA ILE A 193 20.52 -28.95 -11.98
C ILE A 193 20.20 -30.44 -12.01
N ASP A 194 19.85 -30.94 -13.19
CA ASP A 194 19.67 -32.36 -13.48
C ASP A 194 21.02 -32.97 -13.87
N ASP A 195 21.67 -33.62 -12.92
CA ASP A 195 23.00 -34.21 -13.10
C ASP A 195 23.03 -35.36 -14.12
N SER A 196 21.87 -35.94 -14.47
CA SER A 196 21.78 -36.94 -15.53
C SER A 196 22.17 -36.39 -16.91
N GLN A 197 22.04 -35.08 -17.12
CA GLN A 197 22.40 -34.40 -18.38
C GLN A 197 23.91 -34.42 -18.65
N PHE A 198 24.73 -34.59 -17.61
CA PHE A 198 26.19 -34.60 -17.76
C PHE A 198 26.72 -35.80 -18.53
N ILE A 199 25.92 -36.87 -18.68
CA ILE A 199 26.28 -38.05 -19.47
C ILE A 199 26.49 -37.71 -20.95
N ASP A 200 25.76 -36.71 -21.46
CA ASP A 200 25.79 -36.32 -22.88
C ASP A 200 26.84 -35.22 -23.18
N TYR A 201 27.57 -34.75 -22.16
CA TYR A 201 28.50 -33.62 -22.30
C TYR A 201 29.90 -34.09 -22.71
N ASN A 202 30.60 -33.26 -23.49
CA ASN A 202 32.00 -33.53 -23.84
C ASN A 202 32.96 -33.10 -22.71
N GLU A 203 34.23 -33.45 -22.84
CA GLU A 203 35.26 -33.18 -21.82
C GLU A 203 35.50 -31.68 -21.57
N ASP A 204 35.41 -30.85 -22.62
CA ASP A 204 35.58 -29.39 -22.51
C ASP A 204 34.42 -28.77 -21.71
N ASP A 205 33.18 -29.19 -21.99
CA ASP A 205 31.97 -28.73 -21.29
C ASP A 205 32.01 -29.14 -19.80
N LEU A 206 32.38 -30.39 -19.51
CA LEU A 206 32.53 -30.88 -18.15
C LEU A 206 33.63 -30.12 -17.39
N THR A 207 34.76 -29.85 -18.04
CA THR A 207 35.86 -29.06 -17.46
C THR A 207 35.41 -27.64 -17.12
N ALA A 208 34.66 -26.99 -18.02
CA ALA A 208 34.12 -25.66 -17.78
C ALA A 208 33.13 -25.63 -16.60
N ILE A 209 32.28 -26.66 -16.47
CA ILE A 209 31.34 -26.79 -15.35
C ILE A 209 32.08 -27.02 -14.04
N SER A 210 33.06 -27.93 -14.00
CA SER A 210 33.87 -28.18 -12.81
C SER A 210 34.58 -26.91 -12.33
N ALA A 211 35.18 -26.14 -13.24
CA ALA A 211 35.82 -24.86 -12.89
C ALA A 211 34.83 -23.86 -12.27
N ARG A 212 33.58 -23.82 -12.73
CA ARG A 212 32.53 -22.97 -12.12
C ARG A 212 32.08 -23.46 -10.76
N VAL A 213 31.97 -24.78 -10.56
CA VAL A 213 31.66 -25.36 -9.25
C VAL A 213 32.77 -25.04 -8.24
N GLU A 214 34.04 -25.16 -8.64
CA GLU A 214 35.17 -24.79 -7.78
C GLU A 214 35.17 -23.30 -7.42
N GLN A 215 34.87 -22.43 -8.39
CA GLN A 215 34.72 -21.00 -8.12
C GLN A 215 33.61 -20.71 -7.10
N LEU A 216 32.45 -21.36 -7.23
CA LEU A 216 31.35 -21.22 -6.27
C LEU A 216 31.74 -21.71 -4.88
N LYS A 217 32.44 -22.84 -4.78
CA LYS A 217 32.96 -23.35 -3.49
C LYS A 217 33.88 -22.32 -2.83
N SER A 218 34.85 -21.78 -3.56
CA SER A 218 35.76 -20.76 -3.02
C SER A 218 35.01 -19.52 -2.52
N GLN A 219 33.98 -19.06 -3.23
CA GLN A 219 33.17 -17.92 -2.80
C GLN A 219 32.37 -18.22 -1.53
N LEU A 220 31.87 -19.45 -1.37
CA LEU A 220 31.17 -19.89 -0.16
C LEU A 220 32.13 -20.03 1.03
N ASP A 221 33.35 -20.52 0.80
CA ASP A 221 34.39 -20.61 1.84
C ASP A 221 34.80 -19.21 2.32
N ASP A 222 35.01 -18.25 1.42
CA ASP A 222 35.29 -16.85 1.76
C ASP A 222 34.14 -16.23 2.59
N LEU A 223 32.89 -16.52 2.22
CA LEU A 223 31.73 -16.05 2.96
C LEU A 223 31.64 -16.68 4.36
N MET A 224 31.91 -17.98 4.48
CA MET A 224 31.94 -18.68 5.76
C MET A 224 32.99 -18.08 6.69
N PHE A 225 34.19 -17.79 6.15
CA PHE A 225 35.26 -17.15 6.89
C PHE A 225 34.84 -15.79 7.47
N GLU A 226 34.14 -14.94 6.70
CA GLU A 226 33.64 -13.66 7.21
C GLU A 226 32.49 -13.81 8.23
N ILE A 227 31.71 -14.89 8.18
CA ILE A 227 30.65 -15.18 9.18
C ILE A 227 31.25 -15.62 10.52
N GLU A 228 32.34 -16.38 10.49
CA GLU A 228 33.01 -16.92 11.69
C GLU A 228 33.95 -15.93 12.39
N ARG A 229 34.21 -14.78 11.76
CA ARG A 229 35.10 -13.72 12.24
C ARG A 229 34.50 -12.84 13.34
#